data_AF-A0A957KZF1-F1
#
_entry.id   AF-A0A957KZF1-F1
#
_cell.length_a   1.000
_cell.length_b   1.000
_cell.length_c   1.000
_cell.angle_alpha   90.00
_cell.angle_beta   90.00
_cell.angle_gamma   90.00
#
_symmetry.space_group_name_H-M   'P 1'
#
loop_
_entity.id
_entity.type
_entity.pdbx_description
1 polymer ?
#
loop_
_entity_poly.entity_id
_entity_poly.type
_entity_poly.pdbx_seq_one_letter_code
_entity_poly.pdbx_strand_id
1 'polypeptide(L)'
;FNILFTDGVEFNLLDRSRGEWGEAADDVSCLMINYLFFSLPLAGRLAGPFAELYELFWTRYLAERDDPALLTAMAPWISWRILVLASPQWYPTMAPEVRHKLLNLAHNVLAAPSFDWQHINDYLAAP
;
A
#
# COMPACT_ATOMS: atom_id res chain seq x y z
N PHE A 1 -9.89 9.46 1.47
CA PHE A 1 -10.15 8.37 0.51
C PHE A 1 -10.74 8.97 -0.75
N ASN A 2 -10.38 8.44 -1.92
CA ASN A 2 -10.67 9.06 -3.22
C ASN A 2 -11.55 8.20 -4.14
N ILE A 3 -12.06 7.06 -3.63
CA ILE A 3 -13.04 6.21 -4.30
C ILE A 3 -14.37 6.37 -3.56
N LEU A 4 -15.36 6.94 -4.23
CA LEU A 4 -16.70 7.13 -3.69
C LEU A 4 -17.67 6.17 -4.36
N PHE A 5 -18.13 5.16 -3.62
CA PHE A 5 -19.17 4.24 -4.07
C PHE A 5 -20.54 4.93 -4.06
N THR A 6 -21.34 4.67 -5.09
CA THR A 6 -22.70 5.21 -5.24
C THR A 6 -23.74 4.10 -5.08
N ASP A 7 -24.31 3.58 -6.17
CA ASP A 7 -25.28 2.49 -6.12
C ASP A 7 -24.57 1.15 -6.39
N GLY A 8 -24.71 0.21 -5.47
CA GLY A 8 -24.02 -1.08 -5.50
C GLY A 8 -22.49 -0.95 -5.60
N VAL A 9 -21.94 -1.31 -6.76
CA VAL A 9 -20.49 -1.28 -7.06
C VAL A 9 -20.09 -0.16 -8.01
N GLU A 10 -21.02 0.73 -8.37
CA GLU A 10 -20.68 1.94 -9.11
C GLU A 10 -19.87 2.89 -8.23
N PHE A 11 -18.88 3.56 -8.84
CA PHE A 11 -18.02 4.48 -8.10
C PHE A 11 -17.54 5.66 -8.94
N ASN A 12 -17.21 6.74 -8.24
CA ASN A 12 -16.53 7.91 -8.78
C ASN A 12 -15.13 8.04 -8.18
N LEU A 13 -14.16 8.42 -9.00
CA LEU A 13 -12.83 8.81 -8.54
C LEU A 13 -12.78 10.31 -8.30
N LEU A 14 -12.38 10.69 -7.10
CA LEU A 14 -12.26 12.08 -6.63
C LEU A 14 -10.79 12.50 -6.60
N ASP A 15 -10.55 13.81 -6.47
CA ASP A 15 -9.22 14.39 -6.23
C ASP A 15 -8.14 13.98 -7.26
N ARG A 16 -8.42 14.26 -8.55
CA ARG A 16 -7.43 14.17 -9.65
C ARG A 16 -6.59 15.44 -9.79
N SER A 17 -6.29 16.12 -8.69
CA SER A 17 -5.61 17.42 -8.69
C SER A 17 -4.16 17.36 -9.21
N ARG A 18 -3.55 16.17 -9.28
CA ARG A 18 -2.13 15.95 -9.64
C ARG A 18 -1.89 15.53 -11.09
N GLY A 19 -2.90 15.64 -11.95
CA GLY A 19 -2.79 15.29 -13.36
C GLY A 19 -3.03 13.80 -13.64
N GLU A 20 -2.76 13.39 -14.88
CA GLU A 20 -3.09 12.05 -15.40
C GLU A 20 -1.87 11.23 -15.83
N TRP A 21 -0.67 11.81 -15.79
CA TRP A 21 0.57 11.19 -16.23
C TRP A 21 1.39 10.77 -15.01
N GLY A 22 1.82 9.51 -14.99
CA GLY A 22 2.58 8.95 -13.88
C GLY A 22 2.97 7.50 -14.13
N GLU A 23 3.73 6.95 -13.19
CA GLU A 23 4.10 5.54 -13.18
C GLU A 23 2.97 4.72 -12.55
N ALA A 24 2.54 3.64 -13.20
CA ALA A 24 1.45 2.80 -12.69
C ALA A 24 1.78 2.22 -11.31
N ALA A 25 3.05 1.94 -11.05
CA ALA A 25 3.53 1.48 -9.75
C ALA A 25 3.27 2.48 -8.62
N ASP A 26 3.22 3.79 -8.89
CA ASP A 26 2.84 4.79 -7.88
C ASP A 26 1.35 4.69 -7.53
N ASP A 27 0.47 4.69 -8.53
CA ASP A 27 -0.98 4.61 -8.33
C ASP A 27 -1.39 3.31 -7.61
N VAL A 28 -0.82 2.18 -8.02
CA VAL A 28 -1.07 0.87 -7.39
C VAL A 28 -0.56 0.86 -5.95
N SER A 29 0.64 1.40 -5.70
CA SER A 29 1.20 1.50 -4.34
C SER A 29 0.34 2.40 -3.45
N CYS A 30 -0.19 3.51 -3.99
CA CYS A 30 -1.09 4.43 -3.27
C CYS A 30 -2.35 3.74 -2.77
N LEU A 31 -2.98 2.92 -3.62
CA LEU A 31 -4.20 2.23 -3.24
C LEU A 31 -3.89 1.09 -2.28
N MET A 32 -2.91 0.26 -2.62
CA MET A 32 -2.49 -0.92 -1.85
C MET A 32 -2.13 -0.57 -0.40
N ILE A 33 -1.33 0.48 -0.19
CA ILE A 33 -0.79 0.78 1.15
C ILE A 33 -1.87 1.12 2.17
N ASN A 34 -3.05 1.58 1.72
CA ASN A 34 -4.16 1.89 2.61
C ASN A 34 -4.63 0.66 3.39
N TYR A 35 -4.74 -0.50 2.74
CA TYR A 35 -5.18 -1.73 3.42
C TYR A 35 -4.25 -2.10 4.58
N LEU A 36 -2.94 -2.05 4.34
CA LEU A 36 -1.95 -2.29 5.38
C LEU A 36 -1.99 -1.20 6.46
N PHE A 37 -2.02 0.06 6.06
CA PHE A 37 -2.00 1.20 6.97
C PHE A 37 -3.16 1.17 7.97
N PHE A 38 -4.38 0.87 7.52
CA PHE A 38 -5.53 0.76 8.42
C PHE A 38 -5.55 -0.53 9.24
N SER A 39 -4.92 -1.61 8.75
CA SER A 39 -4.79 -2.86 9.49
C SER A 39 -3.78 -2.79 10.63
N LEU A 40 -2.68 -2.04 10.46
CA LEU A 40 -1.57 -2.02 11.42
C LEU A 40 -1.97 -1.56 12.83
N PRO A 41 -2.74 -0.47 13.04
CA PRO A 41 -3.18 -0.08 14.38
C PRO A 41 -4.12 -1.10 15.05
N LEU A 42 -4.85 -1.90 14.26
CA LEU A 42 -5.86 -2.84 14.76
C LEU A 42 -5.26 -4.20 15.10
N ALA A 43 -4.36 -4.71 14.26
CA ALA A 43 -3.86 -6.09 14.33
C ALA A 43 -2.32 -6.18 14.36
N GLY A 44 -1.60 -5.06 14.21
CA GLY A 44 -0.15 -5.04 14.14
C GLY A 44 0.44 -5.67 12.87
N ARG A 45 -0.39 -6.10 11.92
CA ARG A 45 -0.03 -6.70 10.63
C ARG A 45 -1.20 -6.58 9.67
N LEU A 46 -1.03 -6.95 8.40
CA LEU A 46 -2.16 -7.13 7.49
C LEU A 46 -2.96 -8.37 7.92
N ALA A 47 -4.22 -8.18 8.35
CA ALA A 47 -5.08 -9.25 8.84
C ALA A 47 -6.57 -8.90 8.69
N GLY A 48 -7.43 -9.91 8.83
CA GLY A 48 -8.89 -9.75 8.84
C GLY A 48 -9.44 -9.14 7.55
N PRO A 49 -10.48 -8.30 7.62
CA PRO A 49 -11.12 -7.72 6.44
C PRO A 49 -10.15 -6.95 5.52
N PHE A 50 -9.12 -6.30 6.08
CA PHE A 50 -8.12 -5.61 5.27
C PHE A 50 -7.22 -6.56 4.49
N ALA A 51 -6.91 -7.74 5.03
CA ALA A 51 -6.18 -8.76 4.29
C ALA A 51 -7.02 -9.32 3.14
N GLU A 52 -8.31 -9.57 3.36
CA GLU A 52 -9.24 -10.03 2.32
C GLU A 52 -9.35 -9.01 1.18
N LEU A 53 -9.49 -7.72 1.50
CA LEU A 53 -9.52 -6.65 0.48
C LEU A 53 -8.20 -6.52 -0.28
N TYR A 54 -7.07 -6.63 0.42
CA TYR A 54 -5.74 -6.59 -0.17
C TYR A 54 -5.50 -7.75 -1.15
N GLU A 55 -5.85 -8.97 -0.73
CA GLU A 55 -5.70 -10.17 -1.56
C GLU A 55 -6.62 -10.12 -2.78
N LEU A 56 -7.88 -9.69 -2.58
CA LEU A 56 -8.83 -9.50 -3.68
C LEU A 56 -8.32 -8.44 -4.67
N PHE A 57 -7.78 -7.33 -4.18
CA PHE A 57 -7.20 -6.28 -5.02
C PHE A 57 -6.11 -6.83 -5.93
N TRP A 58 -5.09 -7.49 -5.37
CA TRP A 58 -3.97 -8.02 -6.14
C TRP A 58 -4.37 -9.13 -7.10
N THR A 59 -5.18 -10.07 -6.62
CA THR A 59 -5.66 -11.19 -7.45
C THR A 59 -6.43 -10.68 -8.66
N ARG A 60 -7.29 -9.67 -8.48
CA ARG A 60 -8.06 -9.09 -9.59
C ARG A 60 -7.20 -8.21 -10.49
N TYR A 61 -6.34 -7.38 -9.93
CA TYR A 61 -5.48 -6.50 -10.70
C TYR A 61 -4.58 -7.31 -11.64
N LEU A 62 -3.89 -8.32 -11.13
CA LEU A 62 -2.96 -9.14 -11.92
C LEU A 62 -3.68 -10.11 -12.88
N ALA A 63 -4.90 -10.55 -12.56
CA ALA A 63 -5.70 -11.33 -13.49
C ALA A 63 -6.14 -10.51 -14.72
N GLU A 64 -6.48 -9.23 -14.53
CA GLU A 64 -6.84 -8.32 -15.62
C GLU A 64 -5.60 -7.73 -16.33
N ARG A 65 -4.48 -7.61 -15.61
CA ARG A 65 -3.22 -7.02 -16.08
C ARG A 65 -2.03 -7.80 -15.53
N ASP A 66 -1.60 -8.80 -16.30
CA ASP A 66 -0.35 -9.52 -16.01
C ASP A 66 0.85 -8.62 -16.36
N ASP A 67 1.36 -7.91 -15.35
CA ASP A 67 2.47 -6.97 -15.46
C ASP A 67 3.54 -7.26 -14.39
N PRO A 68 4.50 -8.16 -14.68
CA PRO A 68 5.58 -8.44 -13.75
C PRO A 68 6.55 -7.26 -13.59
N ALA A 69 6.63 -6.35 -14.58
CA ALA A 69 7.49 -5.17 -14.51
C ALA A 69 6.98 -4.18 -13.44
N LEU A 70 5.66 -4.08 -13.28
CA LEU A 70 5.04 -3.32 -12.20
C LEU A 70 5.66 -3.69 -10.84
N LEU A 71 5.68 -4.97 -10.49
CA LEU A 71 6.19 -5.46 -9.19
C LEU A 71 7.67 -5.12 -8.98
N THR A 72 8.47 -5.07 -10.05
CA THR A 72 9.88 -4.65 -9.97
C THR A 72 10.04 -3.14 -9.80
N ALA A 73 9.08 -2.34 -10.26
CA ALA A 73 9.13 -0.89 -10.17
C ALA A 73 8.57 -0.32 -8.85
N MET A 74 7.84 -1.12 -8.06
CA MET A 74 7.08 -0.63 -6.90
C MET A 74 7.89 -0.20 -5.68
N ALA A 75 9.05 -0.81 -5.43
CA ALA A 75 9.83 -0.58 -4.21
C ALA A 75 10.07 0.92 -3.87
N PRO A 76 10.53 1.78 -4.79
CA PRO A 76 10.68 3.21 -4.51
C PRO A 76 9.37 3.92 -4.19
N TRP A 77 8.26 3.55 -4.83
CA TRP A 77 6.95 4.16 -4.62
C TRP A 77 6.34 3.78 -3.27
N ILE A 78 6.40 2.49 -2.90
CA ILE A 78 5.99 2.01 -1.58
C ILE A 78 6.78 2.76 -0.49
N SER A 79 8.10 2.85 -0.65
CA SER A 79 8.99 3.52 0.31
C SER A 79 8.68 5.00 0.44
N TRP A 80 8.47 5.71 -0.67
CA TRP A 80 8.08 7.11 -0.65
C TRP A 80 6.77 7.35 0.10
N ARG A 81 5.75 6.52 -0.18
CA ARG A 81 4.45 6.61 0.49
C ARG A 81 4.57 6.36 1.99
N ILE A 82 5.40 5.40 2.38
CA ILE A 82 5.69 5.12 3.78
C ILE A 82 6.33 6.32 4.48
N LEU A 83 7.26 7.03 3.87
CA LEU A 83 7.88 8.20 4.52
C LEU A 83 6.85 9.27 4.89
N VAL A 84 5.82 9.45 4.06
CA VAL A 84 4.69 10.34 4.35
C VAL A 84 3.86 9.80 5.52
N LEU A 85 3.49 8.51 5.47
CA LEU A 85 2.66 7.87 6.51
C LEU A 85 3.36 7.79 7.87
N ALA A 86 4.66 7.50 7.87
CA ALA A 86 5.46 7.33 9.08
C ALA A 86 5.81 8.65 9.75
N SER A 87 5.67 9.79 9.05
CA SER A 87 6.15 11.04 9.61
C SER A 87 5.24 11.58 10.72
N PRO A 88 5.84 11.99 11.86
CA PRO A 88 5.12 12.52 13.01
C PRO A 88 4.43 13.87 12.73
N GLN A 89 4.84 14.60 11.69
CA GLN A 89 4.19 15.85 11.33
C GLN A 89 2.77 15.64 10.81
N TRP A 90 2.53 14.56 10.05
CA TRP A 90 1.22 14.24 9.47
C TRP A 90 0.43 13.27 10.36
N TYR A 91 1.12 12.37 11.07
CA TYR A 91 0.52 11.38 11.97
C TYR A 91 1.14 11.41 13.37
N PRO A 92 0.88 12.46 14.17
CA PRO A 92 1.56 12.68 15.46
C PRO A 92 1.16 11.67 16.54
N THR A 93 -0.05 11.10 16.46
CA THR A 93 -0.62 10.18 17.46
C THR A 93 -0.40 8.71 17.12
N MET A 94 0.32 8.40 16.04
CA MET A 94 0.62 7.03 15.65
C MET A 94 1.51 6.35 16.68
N ALA A 95 1.14 5.14 17.08
CA ALA A 95 1.95 4.31 17.98
C ALA A 95 3.36 4.08 17.40
N PRO A 96 4.43 4.20 18.21
CA PRO A 96 5.81 3.99 17.75
C PRO A 96 6.01 2.66 17.03
N GLU A 97 5.36 1.59 17.48
CA GLU A 97 5.46 0.24 16.93
C GLU A 97 4.89 0.17 15.51
N VAL A 98 3.79 0.87 15.23
CA VAL A 98 3.22 0.96 13.88
C VAL A 98 4.18 1.73 12.97
N ARG A 99 4.76 2.83 13.46
CA ARG A 99 5.74 3.62 12.72
C ARG A 99 6.99 2.80 12.37
N HIS A 100 7.53 2.04 13.33
CA HIS A 100 8.66 1.15 13.08
C HIS A 100 8.34 0.10 12.03
N LYS A 101 7.16 -0.54 12.08
CA LYS A 101 6.75 -1.51 11.07
C LYS A 101 6.62 -0.92 9.66
N LEU A 102 6.09 0.30 9.56
CA LEU A 102 6.06 1.02 8.28
C LEU A 102 7.49 1.27 7.77
N LEU A 103 8.40 1.77 8.62
CA LEU A 103 9.79 2.01 8.21
C LEU A 103 10.53 0.72 7.84
N ASN A 104 10.30 -0.37 8.57
CA ASN A 104 10.83 -1.69 8.23
C ASN A 104 10.36 -2.12 6.83
N LEU A 105 9.08 -1.96 6.51
CA LEU A 105 8.55 -2.25 5.18
C LEU A 105 9.27 -1.45 4.08
N ALA A 106 9.49 -0.14 4.29
CA ALA A 106 10.23 0.69 3.33
C ALA A 106 11.67 0.18 3.13
N HIS A 107 12.36 -0.19 4.21
CA HIS A 107 13.71 -0.74 4.09
C HIS A 107 13.74 -2.10 3.39
N ASN A 108 12.88 -3.03 3.80
CA ASN A 108 12.89 -4.40 3.32
C ASN A 108 12.42 -4.52 1.87
N VAL A 109 11.46 -3.68 1.44
CA VAL A 109 11.02 -3.68 0.04
C VAL A 109 12.10 -3.16 -0.91
N LEU A 110 12.93 -2.21 -0.47
CA LEU A 110 14.06 -1.71 -1.26
C LEU A 110 15.19 -2.74 -1.39
N ALA A 111 15.30 -3.67 -0.44
CA ALA A 111 16.28 -4.75 -0.48
C ALA A 111 15.83 -5.93 -1.37
N ALA A 112 14.54 -6.01 -1.71
CA ALA A 112 13.99 -7.07 -2.55
C ALA A 112 14.17 -6.74 -4.05
N PRO A 113 14.45 -7.74 -4.91
CA PRO A 113 14.54 -7.53 -6.35
C PRO A 113 13.19 -7.19 -7.01
N SER A 114 12.09 -7.59 -6.36
CA SER A 114 10.72 -7.31 -6.76
C SER A 114 9.82 -7.32 -5.53
N PHE A 115 8.72 -6.56 -5.58
CA PHE A 115 7.73 -6.58 -4.53
C PHE A 115 6.93 -7.89 -4.53
N ASP A 116 7.01 -8.65 -3.44
CA ASP A 116 6.18 -9.82 -3.21
C ASP A 116 4.92 -9.44 -2.43
N TRP A 117 3.84 -9.22 -3.16
CA TRP A 117 2.57 -8.84 -2.55
C TRP A 117 1.97 -9.95 -1.69
N GLN A 118 2.25 -11.23 -1.98
CA GLN A 118 1.68 -12.35 -1.22
C GLN A 118 2.26 -12.43 0.20
N HIS A 119 3.50 -11.98 0.36
CA HIS A 119 4.24 -12.04 1.62
C HIS A 119 4.50 -10.66 2.24
N ILE A 120 3.60 -9.69 2.02
CA ILE A 120 3.79 -8.31 2.52
C ILE A 120 4.06 -8.20 4.02
N ASN A 121 3.52 -9.12 4.83
CA ASN A 121 3.74 -9.14 6.28
C ASN A 121 5.20 -9.43 6.66
N ASP A 122 5.95 -10.13 5.82
CA ASP A 122 7.35 -10.50 6.08
C ASP A 122 8.23 -9.24 6.05
N TYR A 123 7.90 -8.28 5.20
CA TYR A 123 8.58 -6.98 5.16
C TYR A 123 8.38 -6.12 6.43
N LEU A 124 7.46 -6.46 7.33
CA LEU A 124 7.25 -5.71 8.59
C LEU A 124 8.30 -6.07 9.66
N ALA A 125 9.02 -7.18 9.49
CA ALA A 125 10.07 -7.61 10.40
C ALA A 125 11.24 -6.61 10.42
N ALA A 126 12.02 -6.60 11.50
CA ALA A 126 13.25 -5.82 11.53
C ALA A 126 14.20 -6.30 10.40
N PRO A 127 14.86 -5.38 9.68
CA PRO A 127 15.83 -5.71 8.61
C PRO A 127 17.03 -6.50 9.11
#